data_AF-A0A3D1DMK1-F1
#
_entry.id   AF-A0A3D1DMK1-F1
#
_cell.length_a   1.000
_cell.length_b   1.000
_cell.length_c   1.000
_cell.angle_alpha   90.00
_cell.angle_beta   90.00
_cell.angle_gamma   90.00
#
_symmetry.space_group_name_H-M   'P 1'
#
loop_
_entity.id
_entity.type
_entity.pdbx_description
1 polymer ?
#
loop_
_entity_poly.entity_id
_entity_poly.type
_entity_poly.pdbx_seq_one_letter_code
_entity_poly.pdbx_strand_id
1 'polypeptide(L)'
;MFRPRSSINFLTSLLITTAITGPHPLPAAAPPNIVVILADDMGYGDVQAINRDSKIPTPHLNRLADQGVSFTDAHTPSAVCTPTRYGLLTGRYCWRSRLKSGVLNGYGTPLIEPDRPTIASFLKSHGYRTGIVGKWHLGLDFSRLPRPGKTSSAK
;
A
#
# COMPACT_ATOMS: atom_id res chain seq x y z
N MET A 1 -43.24 -49.30 72.44
CA MET A 1 -42.07 -50.11 72.03
C MET A 1 -41.77 -49.77 70.58
N PHE A 2 -40.53 -49.35 70.31
CA PHE A 2 -39.93 -48.95 69.03
C PHE A 2 -40.31 -47.60 68.37
N ARG A 3 -39.23 -46.97 67.88
CA ARG A 3 -38.95 -45.58 67.51
C ARG A 3 -39.31 -45.25 66.03
N PRO A 4 -39.27 -43.97 65.63
CA PRO A 4 -39.75 -43.48 64.34
C PRO A 4 -38.74 -43.65 63.20
N ARG A 5 -39.20 -43.61 61.94
CA ARG A 5 -38.35 -43.34 60.77
C ARG A 5 -38.91 -42.16 59.98
N SER A 6 -38.14 -41.08 60.01
CA SER A 6 -38.27 -39.85 59.23
C SER A 6 -37.67 -40.05 57.83
N SER A 7 -38.46 -39.77 56.79
CA SER A 7 -38.00 -39.73 55.41
C SER A 7 -37.61 -38.29 55.05
N ILE A 8 -36.32 -37.98 55.09
CA ILE A 8 -35.76 -36.71 54.62
C ILE A 8 -35.45 -36.87 53.12
N ASN A 9 -36.24 -36.22 52.27
CA ASN A 9 -35.94 -36.09 50.85
C ASN A 9 -34.90 -34.99 50.66
N PHE A 10 -33.66 -35.36 50.31
CA PHE A 10 -32.65 -34.40 49.86
C PHE A 10 -32.97 -33.96 48.42
N LEU A 11 -33.60 -32.78 48.26
CA LEU A 11 -33.58 -32.08 46.98
C LEU A 11 -32.20 -31.42 46.80
N THR A 12 -31.34 -32.05 46.02
CA THR A 12 -30.14 -31.42 45.47
C THR A 12 -30.54 -30.35 44.45
N SER A 13 -30.47 -29.08 44.86
CA SER A 13 -30.60 -27.93 43.97
C SER A 13 -29.33 -27.80 43.14
N LEU A 14 -29.38 -28.21 41.87
CA LEU A 14 -28.32 -27.99 40.89
C LEU A 14 -28.34 -26.51 40.47
N LEU A 15 -27.49 -25.68 41.08
CA LEU A 15 -27.22 -24.32 40.61
C LEU A 15 -26.43 -24.40 39.30
N ILE A 16 -27.15 -24.28 38.17
CA ILE A 16 -26.53 -24.06 36.86
C ILE A 16 -26.12 -22.59 36.81
N THR A 17 -24.88 -22.30 37.19
CA THR A 17 -24.26 -20.99 36.97
C THR A 17 -24.03 -20.85 35.47
N THR A 18 -25.01 -20.32 34.74
CA THR A 18 -24.82 -19.90 33.35
C THR A 18 -23.89 -18.70 33.39
N ALA A 19 -22.59 -18.93 33.16
CA ALA A 19 -21.67 -17.84 32.91
C ALA A 19 -22.15 -17.12 31.65
N ILE A 20 -22.77 -15.96 31.83
CA ILE A 20 -23.10 -15.04 30.74
C ILE A 20 -21.76 -14.63 30.14
N THR A 21 -21.34 -15.36 29.11
CA THR A 21 -20.19 -15.00 28.30
C THR A 21 -20.65 -13.80 27.51
N GLY A 22 -20.30 -12.60 27.99
CA GLY A 22 -20.53 -11.36 27.25
C GLY A 22 -19.92 -11.47 25.85
N PRO A 23 -20.38 -10.68 24.88
CA PRO A 23 -19.85 -10.72 23.52
C PRO A 23 -18.33 -10.56 23.58
N HIS A 24 -17.61 -11.63 23.24
CA HIS A 24 -16.17 -11.54 23.05
C HIS A 24 -15.96 -10.61 21.86
N PRO A 25 -15.25 -9.48 22.03
CA PRO A 25 -14.89 -8.66 20.89
C PRO A 25 -14.10 -9.56 19.95
N LEU A 26 -14.60 -9.72 18.73
CA LEU A 26 -13.88 -10.41 17.67
C LEU A 26 -12.48 -9.78 17.61
N PRO A 27 -11.39 -10.57 17.58
CA PRO A 27 -10.06 -10.03 17.39
C PRO A 27 -10.11 -9.08 16.20
N ALA A 28 -9.72 -7.82 16.40
CA ALA A 28 -9.64 -6.88 15.29
C ALA A 28 -8.79 -7.53 14.21
N ALA A 29 -9.38 -7.75 13.03
CA ALA A 29 -8.67 -8.42 11.95
C ALA A 29 -7.36 -7.68 11.70
N ALA A 30 -6.26 -8.44 11.61
CA ALA A 30 -4.95 -7.84 11.37
C ALA A 30 -5.03 -6.97 10.10
N PRO A 31 -4.44 -5.76 10.11
CA PRO A 31 -4.46 -4.89 8.94
C PRO A 31 -3.86 -5.62 7.73
N PRO A 32 -4.43 -5.45 6.51
CA PRO A 32 -3.95 -6.17 5.34
C PRO A 32 -2.59 -5.66 4.91
N ASN A 33 -1.78 -6.50 4.27
CA ASN A 33 -0.56 -6.07 3.59
C ASN A 33 -0.92 -5.31 2.31
N ILE A 34 -0.29 -4.16 2.07
CA ILE A 34 -0.52 -3.32 0.90
C ILE A 34 0.72 -3.40 -0.01
N VAL A 35 0.52 -3.85 -1.25
CA VAL A 35 1.58 -3.94 -2.27
C VAL A 35 1.16 -3.12 -3.49
N VAL A 36 1.94 -2.09 -3.83
CA VAL A 36 1.73 -1.26 -5.01
C VAL A 36 2.76 -1.63 -6.07
N ILE A 37 2.31 -2.15 -7.20
CA ILE A 37 3.16 -2.47 -8.36
C ILE A 37 2.96 -1.35 -9.39
N LEU A 38 4.02 -0.58 -9.64
CA LEU A 38 4.03 0.49 -10.64
C LEU A 38 4.99 0.11 -11.78
N ALA A 39 4.41 -0.33 -12.90
CA ALA A 39 5.18 -0.55 -14.14
C ALA A 39 5.69 0.78 -14.72
N ASP A 40 6.79 0.72 -15.46
CA ASP A 40 7.44 1.86 -16.09
C ASP A 40 7.29 1.70 -17.61
N ASP A 41 6.72 2.70 -18.27
CA ASP A 41 6.46 2.75 -19.72
C ASP A 41 5.62 1.59 -20.28
N MET A 42 4.71 1.04 -19.47
CA MET A 42 3.73 0.03 -19.91
C MET A 42 2.53 0.69 -20.58
N GLY A 43 2.19 0.25 -21.79
CA GLY A 43 1.03 0.67 -22.54
C GLY A 43 -0.26 -0.04 -22.11
N TYR A 44 -1.40 0.59 -22.36
CA TYR A 44 -2.73 0.04 -22.05
C TYR A 44 -2.98 -1.33 -22.71
N GLY A 45 -2.47 -1.52 -23.93
CA GLY A 45 -2.66 -2.74 -24.72
C GLY A 45 -1.62 -3.85 -24.48
N ASP A 46 -0.69 -3.69 -23.53
CA ASP A 46 0.39 -4.65 -23.31
C ASP A 46 -0.08 -5.90 -22.55
N VAL A 47 -1.07 -5.75 -21.66
CA VAL A 47 -1.59 -6.85 -20.83
C VAL A 47 -2.67 -7.63 -21.58
N GLN A 48 -2.50 -8.95 -21.71
CA GLN A 48 -3.43 -9.80 -22.47
C GLN A 48 -4.87 -9.79 -21.94
N ALA A 49 -5.03 -9.65 -20.63
CA ALA A 49 -6.37 -9.52 -20.01
C ALA A 49 -7.13 -8.26 -20.45
N ILE A 50 -6.41 -7.20 -20.88
CA ILE A 50 -7.00 -5.96 -21.40
C ILE A 50 -7.08 -6.00 -22.94
N ASN A 51 -6.08 -6.57 -23.60
CA ASN A 51 -5.99 -6.70 -25.04
C ASN A 51 -5.70 -8.17 -25.44
N ARG A 52 -6.72 -8.88 -25.93
CA ARG A 52 -6.59 -10.29 -26.34
C ARG A 52 -5.58 -10.51 -27.46
N ASP A 53 -5.33 -9.49 -28.28
CA ASP A 53 -4.37 -9.55 -29.38
C ASP A 53 -2.95 -9.11 -28.95
N SER A 54 -2.71 -8.88 -27.66
CA SER A 54 -1.37 -8.57 -27.15
C SER A 54 -0.40 -9.71 -27.46
N LYS A 55 0.73 -9.34 -28.05
CA LYS A 55 1.83 -10.25 -28.40
C LYS A 55 2.72 -10.60 -27.21
N ILE A 56 2.53 -9.95 -26.05
CA ILE A 56 3.34 -10.13 -24.85
C ILE A 56 2.64 -11.15 -23.94
N PRO A 57 3.24 -12.31 -23.66
CA PRO A 57 2.66 -13.24 -22.70
C PRO A 57 2.68 -12.66 -21.28
N THR A 58 1.51 -12.52 -20.66
CA THR A 58 1.37 -11.94 -19.30
C THR A 58 0.64 -12.86 -18.32
N PRO A 59 1.02 -14.16 -18.18
CA PRO A 59 0.22 -15.16 -17.47
C PRO A 59 -0.06 -14.81 -16.00
N HIS A 60 0.88 -14.17 -15.31
CA HIS A 60 0.67 -13.76 -13.91
C HIS A 60 -0.24 -12.54 -13.75
N LEU A 61 -0.19 -11.59 -14.71
CA LEU A 61 -1.12 -10.45 -14.71
C LEU A 61 -2.53 -10.89 -15.12
N ASN A 62 -2.63 -11.85 -16.05
CA ASN A 62 -3.92 -12.44 -16.44
C ASN A 62 -4.59 -13.10 -15.24
N ARG A 63 -3.84 -13.92 -14.49
CA ARG A 63 -4.34 -14.52 -13.24
C ARG A 63 -4.75 -13.46 -12.21
N LEU A 64 -4.01 -12.36 -12.08
CA LEU A 64 -4.36 -11.28 -11.17
C LEU A 64 -5.66 -10.58 -11.59
N ALA A 65 -5.85 -10.35 -12.89
CA ALA A 65 -7.07 -9.78 -13.45
C ALA A 65 -8.29 -10.70 -13.22
N ASP A 66 -8.13 -12.01 -13.44
CA ASP A 66 -9.19 -13.01 -13.23
C ASP A 66 -9.60 -13.16 -11.75
N GLN A 67 -8.67 -12.93 -10.82
CA GLN A 67 -8.88 -13.07 -9.38
C GLN A 67 -9.22 -11.74 -8.69
N GLY A 68 -9.33 -10.65 -9.45
CA GLY A 68 -9.42 -9.30 -8.92
C GLY A 68 -10.35 -8.40 -9.71
N VAL A 69 -10.06 -7.10 -9.64
CA VAL A 69 -10.80 -6.07 -10.37
C VAL A 69 -9.87 -5.43 -11.38
N SER A 70 -10.34 -5.30 -12.61
CA SER A 70 -9.66 -4.60 -13.70
C SER A 70 -10.38 -3.30 -14.02
N PHE A 71 -9.63 -2.21 -14.18
CA PHE A 71 -10.15 -0.92 -14.60
C PHE A 71 -9.81 -0.69 -16.08
N THR A 72 -10.82 -0.44 -16.91
CA THR A 72 -10.65 -0.13 -18.34
C THR A 72 -10.51 1.37 -18.61
N ASP A 73 -10.70 2.20 -17.59
CA ASP A 73 -10.62 3.66 -17.65
C ASP A 73 -9.87 4.19 -16.43
N ALA A 74 -8.54 4.02 -16.44
CA ALA A 74 -7.65 4.46 -15.36
C ALA A 74 -6.55 5.37 -15.94
N HIS A 75 -6.36 6.54 -15.32
CA HIS A 75 -5.50 7.59 -15.86
C HIS A 75 -4.39 7.99 -14.90
N THR A 76 -3.22 8.32 -15.47
CA THR A 76 -2.14 9.00 -14.76
C THR A 76 -2.29 10.52 -14.91
N PRO A 77 -1.82 11.33 -13.95
CA PRO A 77 -1.88 12.79 -14.07
C PRO A 77 -0.92 13.34 -15.14
N SER A 78 -0.06 12.50 -15.73
CA SER A 78 0.90 12.86 -16.75
C SER A 78 1.39 11.63 -17.53
N ALA A 79 1.85 11.84 -18.76
CA ALA A 79 2.45 10.81 -19.61
C ALA A 79 3.94 10.52 -19.32
N VAL A 80 4.54 11.16 -18.30
CA VAL A 80 5.97 10.96 -17.96
C VAL A 80 6.20 10.62 -16.49
N CYS A 81 7.34 9.99 -16.20
CA CYS A 81 7.55 9.25 -14.95
C CYS A 81 7.50 10.12 -13.67
N THR A 82 8.28 11.20 -13.58
CA THR A 82 8.39 12.05 -12.38
C THR A 82 7.03 12.59 -11.90
N PRO A 83 6.22 13.27 -12.74
CA PRO A 83 4.91 13.76 -12.32
C PRO A 83 3.93 12.65 -11.93
N THR A 84 3.94 11.50 -12.62
CA THR A 84 3.11 10.34 -12.25
C THR A 84 3.47 9.79 -10.88
N ARG A 85 4.76 9.63 -10.59
CA ARG A 85 5.25 9.15 -9.28
C ARG A 85 4.97 10.15 -8.16
N TYR A 86 5.07 11.46 -8.45
CA TYR A 86 4.68 12.50 -7.50
C TYR A 86 3.19 12.40 -7.15
N GLY A 87 2.33 12.26 -8.17
CA GLY A 87 0.89 12.13 -7.97
C GLY A 87 0.51 10.90 -7.17
N LEU A 88 1.09 9.74 -7.51
CA LEU A 88 0.86 8.48 -6.81
C LEU A 88 1.22 8.57 -5.32
N LEU A 89 2.41 9.11 -5.00
CA LEU A 89 2.89 9.12 -3.63
C LEU A 89 2.22 10.18 -2.77
N THR A 90 1.87 11.34 -3.34
CA THR A 90 1.35 12.48 -2.57
C THR A 90 -0.17 12.63 -2.62
N GLY A 91 -0.85 11.93 -3.53
CA GLY A 91 -2.28 12.14 -3.81
C GLY A 91 -2.61 13.51 -4.39
N ARG A 92 -1.62 14.23 -4.95
CA ARG A 92 -1.79 15.58 -5.49
C ARG A 92 -1.45 15.65 -6.96
N TYR A 93 -2.20 16.46 -7.70
CA TYR A 93 -1.83 16.80 -9.07
C TYR A 93 -0.41 17.37 -9.17
N CYS A 94 0.35 16.89 -10.14
CA CYS A 94 1.77 17.18 -10.31
C CYS A 94 2.08 18.66 -10.58
N TRP A 95 1.13 19.41 -11.17
CA TRP A 95 1.28 20.87 -11.40
C TRP A 95 1.35 21.68 -10.10
N ARG A 96 0.96 21.09 -8.97
CA ARG A 96 1.13 21.68 -7.63
C ARG A 96 2.56 21.53 -7.09
N SER A 97 3.39 20.70 -7.70
CA SER A 97 4.82 20.62 -7.38
C SER A 97 5.60 21.80 -7.99
N ARG A 98 6.86 21.98 -7.59
CA ARG A 98 7.75 22.98 -8.19
C ARG A 98 8.18 22.67 -9.63
N LEU A 99 8.15 21.40 -10.06
CA LEU A 99 8.57 21.02 -11.41
C LEU A 99 7.40 21.21 -12.39
N LYS A 100 7.57 22.09 -13.38
CA LYS A 100 6.50 22.44 -14.33
C LYS A 100 6.55 21.69 -15.65
N SER A 101 7.69 21.10 -15.99
CA SER A 101 7.87 20.30 -17.21
C SER A 101 9.03 19.31 -17.06
N GLY A 102 9.02 18.26 -17.88
CA GLY A 102 10.08 17.26 -17.93
C GLY A 102 10.13 16.29 -16.75
N VAL A 103 11.29 15.66 -16.56
CA VAL A 103 11.56 14.67 -15.51
C VAL A 103 12.85 15.02 -14.78
N LEU A 104 12.96 14.60 -13.52
CA LEU A 104 14.20 14.73 -12.75
C LEU A 104 15.17 13.60 -13.07
N ASN A 105 16.44 13.77 -12.73
CA ASN A 105 17.38 12.65 -12.64
C ASN A 105 17.82 12.47 -11.18
N GLY A 106 18.72 11.50 -10.90
CA GLY A 106 19.20 11.23 -9.55
C GLY A 106 19.96 12.39 -8.89
N TYR A 107 20.50 13.32 -9.70
CA TYR A 107 21.22 14.52 -9.23
C TYR A 107 20.27 15.71 -9.01
N GLY A 108 18.99 15.57 -9.35
CA GLY A 108 18.02 16.61 -9.09
C GLY A 108 17.69 16.69 -7.61
N THR A 109 17.51 17.91 -7.10
CA THR A 109 16.94 18.15 -5.77
C THR A 109 15.64 17.36 -5.60
N PRO A 110 15.35 16.79 -4.42
CA PRO A 110 14.10 16.11 -4.13
C PRO A 110 12.88 16.97 -4.50
N LEU A 111 11.88 16.34 -5.11
CA LEU A 111 10.68 17.03 -5.59
C LEU A 111 9.59 17.11 -4.51
N ILE A 112 9.50 16.08 -3.67
CA ILE A 112 8.54 16.03 -2.56
C ILE A 112 9.08 16.91 -1.44
N GLU A 113 8.26 17.83 -0.94
CA GLU A 113 8.65 18.73 0.14
C GLU A 113 8.84 17.95 1.46
N PRO A 114 9.79 18.33 2.35
CA PRO A 114 10.08 17.55 3.56
C PRO A 114 8.89 17.30 4.49
N ASP A 115 7.93 18.23 4.53
CA ASP A 115 6.72 18.19 5.35
C ASP A 115 5.51 17.59 4.60
N ARG A 116 5.67 17.21 3.33
CA ARG A 116 4.60 16.64 2.50
C ARG A 116 4.30 15.19 2.93
N PRO A 117 3.09 14.88 3.39
CA PRO A 117 2.69 13.50 3.60
C PRO A 117 2.69 12.73 2.28
N THR A 118 3.11 11.46 2.37
CA THR A 118 3.02 10.49 1.29
C THR A 118 2.17 9.31 1.73
N ILE A 119 1.71 8.47 0.80
CA ILE A 119 1.07 7.20 1.14
C ILE A 119 1.94 6.37 2.10
N ALA A 120 3.27 6.41 1.95
CA ALA A 120 4.19 5.70 2.83
C ALA A 120 4.22 6.31 4.24
N SER A 121 4.36 7.63 4.38
CA SER A 121 4.38 8.24 5.72
C SER A 121 3.03 8.13 6.42
N PHE A 122 1.93 8.21 5.67
CA PHE A 122 0.57 7.97 6.17
C PHE A 122 0.39 6.53 6.67
N LEU A 123 0.76 5.52 5.87
CA LEU A 123 0.66 4.12 6.31
C LEU A 123 1.57 3.85 7.51
N LYS A 124 2.79 4.41 7.51
CA LYS A 124 3.74 4.29 8.63
C LYS A 124 3.17 4.85 9.93
N SER A 125 2.44 5.96 9.90
CA SER A 125 1.78 6.51 11.10
C SER A 125 0.66 5.62 11.64
N HIS A 126 0.19 4.65 10.85
CA HIS A 126 -0.82 3.66 11.22
C HIS A 126 -0.22 2.27 11.50
N GLY A 127 1.07 2.19 11.82
CA GLY A 127 1.73 0.95 12.24
C GLY A 127 2.24 0.07 11.10
N TYR A 128 2.15 0.52 9.85
CA TYR A 128 2.70 -0.23 8.72
C TYR A 128 4.22 -0.10 8.63
N ARG A 129 4.87 -1.19 8.21
CA ARG A 129 6.26 -1.16 7.72
C ARG A 129 6.23 -0.81 6.24
N THR A 130 6.89 0.28 5.86
CA THR A 130 6.89 0.77 4.49
C THR A 130 8.27 0.67 3.84
N GLY A 131 8.31 0.31 2.57
CA GLY A 131 9.54 0.25 1.78
C GLY A 131 9.25 0.41 0.29
N ILE A 132 10.30 0.69 -0.48
CA ILE A 132 10.26 0.79 -1.94
C ILE A 132 11.41 -0.03 -2.53
N VAL A 133 11.13 -0.70 -3.64
CA VAL A 133 12.15 -1.39 -4.46
C VAL A 133 12.02 -0.87 -5.89
N GLY A 134 13.14 -0.52 -6.51
CA GLY A 134 13.19 -0.08 -7.90
C GLY A 134 13.30 1.44 -8.08
N LYS A 135 12.60 1.97 -9.09
CA LYS A 135 12.79 3.34 -9.60
C LYS A 135 12.14 4.40 -8.70
N TRP A 136 12.93 5.37 -8.23
CA TRP A 136 12.42 6.52 -7.45
C TRP A 136 11.98 7.70 -8.36
N HIS A 137 12.92 8.27 -9.11
CA HIS A 137 12.69 9.31 -10.13
C HIS A 137 12.02 10.61 -9.63
N LEU A 138 12.20 10.95 -8.35
CA LEU A 138 11.70 12.18 -7.71
C LEU A 138 12.83 13.04 -7.11
N GLY A 139 14.05 12.88 -7.62
CA GLY A 139 15.26 13.54 -7.12
C GLY A 139 15.82 12.86 -5.86
N LEU A 140 17.15 12.81 -5.77
CA LEU A 140 17.91 12.22 -4.65
C LEU A 140 19.05 13.12 -4.18
N ASP A 141 19.27 14.26 -4.84
CA ASP A 141 20.40 15.16 -4.58
C ASP A 141 21.77 14.48 -4.60
N PHE A 142 21.95 13.47 -5.46
CA PHE A 142 23.24 12.80 -5.55
C PHE A 142 24.32 13.79 -5.97
N SER A 143 25.49 13.67 -5.36
CA SER A 143 26.66 14.44 -5.77
C SER A 143 27.26 13.83 -7.04
N ARG A 144 27.66 14.68 -7.98
CA ARG A 144 28.50 14.24 -9.10
C ARG A 144 29.94 14.16 -8.63
N LEU A 145 30.62 13.06 -8.96
CA LEU A 145 32.07 13.03 -8.83
C LEU A 145 32.68 14.11 -9.73
N PRO A 146 33.78 14.76 -9.30
CA PRO A 146 34.53 15.68 -10.14
C PRO A 146 34.94 14.98 -11.43
N ARG A 147 34.62 15.55 -12.59
CA ARG A 147 35.16 15.05 -13.85
C ARG A 147 36.60 15.55 -14.01
N PRO A 148 37.57 14.71 -14.38
CA PRO A 148 38.90 15.18 -14.74
C PRO A 148 38.80 16.29 -15.80
N GLY A 149 39.44 17.44 -15.54
CA GLY A 149 39.51 18.56 -16.49
C GLY A 149 38.27 19.47 -16.60
N LYS A 150 37.24 19.32 -15.75
CA LYS A 150 36.14 20.30 -15.66
C LYS A 150 36.07 20.86 -14.25
N THR A 151 36.37 22.15 -14.10
CA THR A 151 36.15 22.87 -12.83
C THR A 151 34.67 22.83 -12.49
N SER A 152 34.37 22.29 -11.31
CA SER A 152 33.03 22.31 -10.74
C SER A 152 32.69 23.75 -10.39
N SER A 153 31.92 24.44 -11.22
CA SER A 153 31.21 25.64 -10.75
C SER A 153 30.25 25.20 -9.65
N ALA A 154 30.55 25.64 -8.43
CA ALA A 154 29.72 25.47 -7.27
C ALA A 154 28.29 25.94 -7.56
N LYS A 155 27.32 25.14 -7.14
CA LYS A 155 25.94 25.59 -6.90
C LYS A 155 25.65 25.40 -5.44
#